data_AF-K3WC10-F1
#
_entry.id   AF-K3WC10-F1
#
_cell.length_a   1.000
_cell.length_b   1.000
_cell.length_c   1.000
_cell.angle_alpha   90.00
_cell.angle_beta   90.00
_cell.angle_gamma   90.00
#
_symmetry.space_group_name_H-M   'P 1'
#
loop_
_entity.id
_entity.type
_entity.pdbx_description
1 polymer ?
#
loop_
_entity_poly.entity_id
_entity_poly.type
_entity_poly.pdbx_seq_one_letter_code
_entity_poly.pdbx_strand_id
1 'polypeptide(L)'
;MDSQPERHSVVVAHAGPNSVASPTHVQIAIPTATGEHKGVLSAAELDAIQNQRLALRRQRSFSDVIQGTFGAKPVKLFLYAWSVVVILMGLGILAVGLYLLYFQENAHMMPALAYYVAAFTGVCLALISGLGLYGLQQQRRCVTEGRRNYALGVYILLSLVGSAIIIMGGIVALTLRGVVKHAQVHDFALQKVRYFETAVIMNLHEYVEEDPRGWREIQRSQYCCGYTNVNTLRDTATLPWDDSLLTMVDEINTVAGIYCAKTASQCADTVGFPCPVNRRAWCRSEFHLLMLTNYRLIGAFALVVGAAQILSSGLSLFTLLCDVRMLPRRSPAREVLRHQLSPLRKL
;
A
#
# COMPACT_ATOMS: atom_id res chain seq x y z
N MET A 1 -60.47 -59.46 40.29
CA MET A 1 -59.30 -60.15 39.75
C MET A 1 -58.54 -59.11 38.95
N ASP A 2 -57.71 -58.32 39.64
CA ASP A 2 -56.28 -58.61 39.86
C ASP A 2 -55.50 -58.18 38.61
N SER A 3 -54.41 -57.43 38.63
CA SER A 3 -53.60 -56.87 39.71
C SER A 3 -52.48 -56.06 39.03
N GLN A 4 -52.20 -54.91 39.61
CA GLN A 4 -50.90 -54.23 39.68
C GLN A 4 -50.19 -53.58 38.47
N PRO A 5 -49.35 -52.55 38.76
CA PRO A 5 -48.79 -51.59 37.82
C PRO A 5 -47.29 -51.83 37.53
N GLU A 6 -46.77 -51.25 36.45
CA GLU A 6 -45.32 -51.04 36.30
C GLU A 6 -44.96 -49.55 36.26
N ARG A 7 -43.88 -49.26 36.98
CA ARG A 7 -43.33 -47.95 37.30
C ARG A 7 -41.91 -47.91 36.73
N HIS A 8 -41.53 -46.71 36.30
CA HIS A 8 -40.17 -46.16 36.21
C HIS A 8 -39.28 -46.52 35.02
N SER A 9 -38.95 -45.47 34.24
CA SER A 9 -37.56 -45.03 34.18
C SER A 9 -37.49 -43.54 33.83
N VAL A 10 -36.94 -42.77 34.79
CA VAL A 10 -36.49 -41.39 34.64
C VAL A 10 -35.14 -41.40 33.91
N VAL A 11 -34.99 -40.60 32.86
CA VAL A 11 -33.66 -40.22 32.35
C VAL A 11 -33.63 -38.70 32.24
N VAL A 12 -32.69 -38.11 32.99
CA VAL A 12 -32.30 -36.70 32.95
C VAL A 12 -30.88 -36.62 32.41
N ALA A 13 -30.58 -35.49 31.77
CA ALA A 13 -29.29 -34.93 31.33
C ALA A 13 -29.07 -35.07 29.81
N HIS A 14 -28.55 -34.09 29.06
CA HIS A 14 -28.10 -32.71 29.30
C HIS A 14 -27.94 -32.04 27.90
N ALA A 15 -27.75 -30.72 27.84
CA ALA A 15 -27.84 -29.89 26.64
C ALA A 15 -26.55 -29.77 25.78
N GLY A 16 -26.77 -29.71 24.44
CA GLY A 16 -26.10 -28.85 23.44
C GLY A 16 -24.74 -29.30 22.85
N PRO A 17 -24.22 -28.64 21.78
CA PRO A 17 -24.84 -27.73 20.80
C PRO A 17 -24.40 -27.99 19.32
N ASN A 18 -24.95 -27.19 18.38
CA ASN A 18 -24.50 -26.90 17.00
C ASN A 18 -25.33 -27.47 15.84
N SER A 19 -26.42 -26.78 15.49
CA SER A 19 -26.90 -26.71 14.11
C SER A 19 -27.48 -25.33 13.77
N VAL A 20 -26.94 -24.78 12.69
CA VAL A 20 -27.35 -23.65 11.85
C VAL A 20 -28.86 -23.39 11.85
N ALA A 21 -29.28 -22.12 12.02
CA ALA A 21 -30.65 -21.68 11.71
C ALA A 21 -30.69 -20.32 11.01
N SER A 22 -31.34 -20.36 9.84
CA SER A 22 -31.78 -19.29 8.93
C SER A 22 -32.52 -18.12 9.60
N PRO A 23 -32.66 -16.97 8.91
CA PRO A 23 -33.45 -15.85 9.40
C PRO A 23 -34.93 -16.24 9.46
N THR A 24 -35.49 -16.21 10.66
CA THR A 24 -36.91 -16.36 10.93
C THR A 24 -37.68 -15.22 10.26
N HIS A 25 -38.40 -15.55 9.20
CA HIS A 25 -39.58 -14.81 8.78
C HIS A 25 -40.59 -14.84 9.93
N VAL A 26 -40.73 -13.73 10.66
CA VAL A 26 -41.86 -13.53 11.55
C VAL A 26 -43.07 -13.26 10.66
N GLN A 27 -43.82 -14.31 10.34
CA GLN A 27 -45.17 -14.18 9.79
C GLN A 27 -46.06 -13.58 10.88
N ILE A 28 -46.46 -12.33 10.68
CA ILE A 28 -47.48 -11.68 11.48
C ILE A 28 -48.82 -12.23 11.00
N ALA A 29 -49.47 -13.04 11.83
CA ALA A 29 -50.87 -13.39 11.64
C ALA A 29 -51.70 -12.11 11.74
N ILE A 30 -52.33 -11.70 10.64
CA ILE A 30 -53.34 -10.65 10.63
C ILE A 30 -54.64 -11.31 11.10
N PRO A 31 -55.21 -10.97 12.28
CA PRO A 31 -56.51 -11.49 12.65
C PRO A 31 -57.56 -10.87 11.74
N THR A 32 -58.24 -11.72 10.98
CA THR A 32 -59.46 -11.39 10.24
C THR A 32 -60.52 -10.89 11.21
N ALA A 33 -61.07 -9.74 10.88
CA ALA A 33 -61.99 -8.96 11.68
C ALA A 33 -63.35 -9.66 11.83
N THR A 34 -63.68 -10.03 13.06
CA THR A 34 -65.04 -10.03 13.59
C THR A 34 -64.97 -9.84 15.10
N GLY A 35 -65.33 -8.65 15.57
CA GLY A 35 -65.47 -8.34 17.00
C GLY A 35 -64.82 -7.00 17.37
N GLU A 36 -65.65 -6.01 17.68
CA GLU A 36 -65.24 -4.76 18.33
C GLU A 36 -64.58 -5.05 19.68
N HIS A 37 -63.25 -5.14 19.69
CA HIS A 37 -62.46 -4.87 20.86
C HIS A 37 -61.67 -3.58 20.63
N LYS A 38 -62.08 -2.50 21.30
CA LYS A 38 -61.22 -1.34 21.58
C LYS A 38 -60.07 -1.81 22.49
N GLY A 39 -59.11 -2.53 21.91
CA GLY A 39 -57.87 -2.90 22.57
C GLY A 39 -57.03 -1.66 22.78
N VAL A 40 -56.95 -1.20 24.02
CA VAL A 40 -55.95 -0.23 24.45
C VAL A 40 -54.59 -0.87 24.18
N LEU A 41 -53.88 -0.37 23.17
CA LEU A 41 -52.51 -0.80 22.85
C LEU A 41 -51.70 -0.79 24.15
N SER A 42 -51.06 -1.90 24.50
CA SER A 42 -50.24 -1.94 25.70
C SER A 42 -49.09 -0.93 25.58
N ALA A 43 -48.67 -0.33 26.68
CA ALA A 43 -47.58 0.66 26.68
C ALA A 43 -46.30 0.11 26.01
N ALA A 44 -46.07 -1.20 26.12
CA ALA A 44 -44.95 -1.91 25.48
C ALA A 44 -45.06 -1.97 23.95
N GLU A 45 -46.26 -2.19 23.40
CA GLU A 45 -46.47 -2.21 21.94
C GLU A 45 -46.38 -0.81 21.34
N LEU A 46 -46.87 0.20 22.06
CA LEU A 46 -46.76 1.60 21.62
C LEU A 46 -45.29 2.06 21.60
N ASP A 47 -44.51 1.65 22.59
CA ASP A 47 -43.09 1.95 22.68
C ASP A 47 -42.28 1.18 21.61
N ALA A 48 -42.64 -0.08 21.33
CA ALA A 48 -42.06 -0.84 20.23
C ALA A 48 -42.33 -0.19 18.86
N ILE A 49 -43.57 0.26 18.60
CA ILE A 49 -43.94 0.95 17.37
C ILE A 49 -43.26 2.32 17.26
N GLN A 50 -43.14 3.07 18.36
CA GLN A 50 -42.41 4.34 18.39
C GLN A 50 -40.93 4.14 18.10
N ASN A 51 -40.29 3.14 18.71
CA ASN A 51 -38.90 2.79 18.46
C ASN A 51 -38.66 2.34 17.01
N GLN A 52 -39.59 1.56 16.45
CA GLN A 52 -39.53 1.12 15.06
C GLN A 52 -39.72 2.30 14.07
N ARG A 53 -40.64 3.23 14.37
CA ARG A 53 -40.82 4.46 13.58
C ARG A 53 -39.63 5.41 13.69
N LEU A 54 -39.00 5.51 14.87
CA LEU A 54 -37.76 6.27 15.07
C LEU A 54 -36.59 5.64 14.30
N ALA A 55 -36.48 4.31 14.28
CA ALA A 55 -35.48 3.60 13.48
C ALA A 55 -35.68 3.82 11.97
N LEU A 56 -36.92 3.75 11.49
CA LEU A 56 -37.28 4.04 10.10
C LEU A 56 -37.07 5.50 9.70
N ARG A 57 -37.37 6.46 10.59
CA ARG A 57 -37.08 7.89 10.36
C ARG A 57 -35.58 8.16 10.33
N ARG A 58 -34.78 7.50 11.17
CA ARG A 58 -33.30 7.56 11.09
C ARG A 58 -32.78 6.97 9.78
N GLN A 59 -33.36 5.86 9.29
CA GLN A 59 -33.00 5.31 7.98
C GLN A 59 -33.34 6.25 6.82
N ARG A 60 -34.51 6.91 6.86
CA ARG A 60 -34.92 7.87 5.81
C ARG A 60 -34.09 9.16 5.85
N SER A 61 -33.87 9.76 7.02
CA SER A 61 -33.05 10.98 7.09
C SER A 61 -31.60 10.74 6.66
N PHE A 62 -31.06 9.53 6.88
CA PHE A 62 -29.73 9.17 6.42
C PHE A 62 -29.65 8.96 4.89
N SER A 63 -30.69 8.38 4.30
CA SER A 63 -30.83 8.28 2.83
C SER A 63 -30.93 9.66 2.20
N ASP A 64 -31.75 10.54 2.77
CA ASP A 64 -32.03 11.86 2.21
C ASP A 64 -30.84 12.84 2.32
N VAL A 65 -30.04 12.75 3.40
CA VAL A 65 -28.81 13.58 3.54
C VAL A 65 -27.69 13.11 2.60
N ILE A 66 -27.59 11.81 2.34
CA ILE A 66 -26.64 11.24 1.36
C ILE A 66 -27.13 11.44 -0.08
N GLN A 67 -28.45 11.45 -0.32
CA GLN A 67 -29.03 11.79 -1.63
C GLN A 67 -28.97 13.30 -1.92
N GLY A 68 -28.99 14.15 -0.89
CA GLY A 68 -28.94 15.61 -1.03
C GLY A 68 -27.57 16.20 -1.39
N THR A 69 -26.48 15.43 -1.26
CA THR A 69 -25.13 15.86 -1.66
C THR A 69 -24.77 15.24 -3.01
N PHE A 70 -24.94 15.99 -4.09
CA PHE A 70 -24.65 15.59 -5.48
C PHE A 70 -23.25 14.95 -5.68
N GLY A 71 -22.29 15.14 -4.76
CA GLY A 71 -20.93 14.57 -4.82
C GLY A 71 -20.67 13.28 -4.04
N ALA A 72 -21.57 12.78 -3.19
CA ALA A 72 -21.24 11.66 -2.28
C ALA A 72 -21.07 10.31 -3.01
N LYS A 73 -21.90 10.04 -4.02
CA LYS A 73 -21.85 8.82 -4.84
C LYS A 73 -20.56 8.70 -5.67
N PRO A 74 -20.14 9.70 -6.47
CA PRO A 74 -18.90 9.60 -7.25
C PRO A 74 -17.65 9.51 -6.37
N VAL A 75 -17.63 10.22 -5.23
CA VAL A 75 -16.53 10.11 -4.25
C VAL A 75 -16.40 8.69 -3.73
N LYS A 76 -17.52 8.07 -3.32
CA LYS A 76 -17.51 6.69 -2.86
C LYS A 76 -17.03 5.74 -3.97
N LEU A 77 -17.58 5.84 -5.17
CA LEU A 77 -17.16 4.99 -6.29
C LEU A 77 -15.66 5.11 -6.59
N PHE A 78 -15.13 6.33 -6.61
CA PHE A 78 -13.70 6.59 -6.79
C PHE A 78 -12.87 5.93 -5.70
N LEU A 79 -13.25 6.09 -4.43
CA LEU A 79 -12.52 5.49 -3.30
C LEU A 79 -12.48 3.96 -3.39
N TYR A 80 -13.60 3.32 -3.75
CA TYR A 80 -13.64 1.86 -3.96
C TYR A 80 -12.72 1.44 -5.12
N ALA A 81 -12.85 2.08 -6.28
CA ALA A 81 -12.05 1.76 -7.46
C ALA A 81 -10.55 1.95 -7.19
N TRP A 82 -10.17 3.06 -6.55
CA TRP A 82 -8.79 3.35 -6.20
C TRP A 82 -8.22 2.33 -5.22
N SER A 83 -8.95 1.99 -4.14
CA SER A 83 -8.50 0.95 -3.20
C SER A 83 -8.27 -0.39 -3.90
N VAL A 84 -9.14 -0.79 -4.83
CA VAL A 84 -8.96 -2.02 -5.62
C VAL A 84 -7.71 -1.95 -6.49
N VAL A 85 -7.49 -0.83 -7.19
CA VAL A 85 -6.28 -0.63 -8.02
C VAL A 85 -5.01 -0.75 -7.17
N VAL A 86 -4.96 -0.12 -6.00
CA VAL A 86 -3.78 -0.19 -5.12
C VAL A 86 -3.58 -1.60 -4.55
N ILE A 87 -4.65 -2.34 -4.24
CA ILE A 87 -4.55 -3.75 -3.85
C ILE A 87 -3.92 -4.57 -4.97
N LEU A 88 -4.43 -4.45 -6.21
CA LEU A 88 -3.89 -5.19 -7.36
C LEU A 88 -2.44 -4.83 -7.63
N MET A 89 -2.08 -3.55 -7.52
CA MET A 89 -0.69 -3.10 -7.63
C MET A 89 0.20 -3.69 -6.54
N GLY A 90 -0.27 -3.70 -5.28
CA GLY A 90 0.46 -4.30 -4.16
C GLY A 90 0.68 -5.80 -4.34
N LEU A 91 -0.35 -6.54 -4.77
CA LEU A 91 -0.25 -7.97 -5.08
C LEU A 91 0.69 -8.23 -6.27
N GLY A 92 0.65 -7.39 -7.30
CA GLY A 92 1.57 -7.48 -8.43
C GLY A 92 3.02 -7.28 -8.01
N ILE A 93 3.31 -6.24 -7.22
CA ILE A 93 4.66 -5.98 -6.68
C ILE A 93 5.12 -7.14 -5.79
N LEU A 94 4.24 -7.67 -4.94
CA LEU A 94 4.54 -8.83 -4.11
C LEU A 94 4.89 -10.06 -4.96
N ALA A 95 4.06 -10.38 -5.96
CA ALA A 95 4.27 -11.53 -6.83
C ALA A 95 5.58 -11.41 -7.62
N VAL A 96 5.86 -10.23 -8.19
CA VAL A 96 7.12 -9.97 -8.90
C VAL A 96 8.30 -10.03 -7.93
N GLY A 97 8.22 -9.38 -6.76
CA GLY A 97 9.28 -9.39 -5.76
C GLY A 97 9.63 -10.81 -5.30
N LEU A 98 8.62 -11.64 -5.01
CA LEU A 98 8.83 -13.04 -4.65
C LEU A 98 9.35 -13.86 -5.83
N TYR A 99 8.86 -13.63 -7.04
CA TYR A 99 9.35 -14.32 -8.22
C TYR A 99 10.85 -14.08 -8.43
N LEU A 100 11.28 -12.82 -8.36
CA LEU A 100 12.69 -12.46 -8.51
C LEU A 100 13.54 -13.04 -7.37
N LEU A 101 13.00 -13.09 -6.15
CA LEU A 101 13.71 -13.64 -4.98
C LEU A 101 13.91 -15.16 -5.06
N TYR A 102 12.91 -15.92 -5.55
CA TYR A 102 12.91 -17.38 -5.49
C TYR A 102 13.37 -18.07 -6.78
N PHE A 103 13.07 -17.49 -7.94
CA PHE A 103 13.27 -18.16 -9.23
C PHE A 103 14.43 -17.61 -10.04
N GLN A 104 14.93 -16.41 -9.72
CA GLN A 104 15.98 -15.79 -10.51
C GLN A 104 17.36 -16.02 -9.88
N GLU A 105 17.92 -17.22 -10.11
CA GLU A 105 19.30 -17.60 -9.75
C GLU A 105 20.39 -16.67 -10.31
N ASN A 106 20.04 -15.70 -11.18
CA ASN A 106 20.98 -14.88 -11.94
C ASN A 106 20.68 -13.37 -11.91
N ALA A 107 19.75 -12.89 -11.07
CA ALA A 107 19.49 -11.45 -10.94
C ALA A 107 20.11 -10.89 -9.68
N HIS A 108 21.44 -10.81 -9.66
CA HIS A 108 22.14 -10.07 -8.63
C HIS A 108 22.23 -8.56 -8.96
N MET A 109 21.65 -8.08 -10.07
CA MET A 109 21.63 -6.64 -10.43
C MET A 109 21.20 -5.71 -9.28
N MET A 110 20.44 -6.21 -8.29
CA MET A 110 20.21 -5.53 -7.02
C MET A 110 20.41 -6.49 -5.85
N PRO A 111 20.88 -5.99 -4.69
CA PRO A 111 21.04 -6.80 -3.49
C PRO A 111 19.70 -7.41 -3.07
N ALA A 112 19.71 -8.62 -2.50
CA ALA A 112 18.51 -9.34 -2.07
C ALA A 112 17.56 -8.49 -1.21
N LEU A 113 18.13 -7.57 -0.41
CA LEU A 113 17.40 -6.58 0.38
C LEU A 113 16.38 -5.78 -0.46
N ALA A 114 16.71 -5.38 -1.69
CA ALA A 114 15.81 -4.62 -2.55
C ALA A 114 14.55 -5.43 -2.91
N TYR A 115 14.71 -6.73 -3.18
CA TYR A 115 13.59 -7.63 -3.48
C TYR A 115 12.74 -7.90 -2.22
N TYR A 116 13.35 -8.07 -1.06
CA TYR A 116 12.62 -8.14 0.21
C TYR A 116 11.81 -6.88 0.48
N VAL A 117 12.43 -5.70 0.32
CA VAL A 117 11.75 -4.41 0.50
C VAL A 117 10.59 -4.27 -0.48
N ALA A 118 10.76 -4.67 -1.74
CA ALA A 118 9.66 -4.68 -2.72
C ALA A 118 8.51 -5.60 -2.28
N ALA A 119 8.80 -6.83 -1.86
CA ALA A 119 7.80 -7.78 -1.39
C ALA A 119 7.03 -7.24 -0.16
N PHE A 120 7.75 -6.75 0.87
CA PHE A 120 7.13 -6.14 2.04
C PHE A 120 6.28 -4.92 1.68
N THR A 121 6.74 -4.09 0.75
CA THR A 121 5.97 -2.94 0.24
C THR A 121 4.67 -3.41 -0.40
N GLY A 122 4.71 -4.46 -1.22
CA GLY A 122 3.54 -5.06 -1.83
C GLY A 122 2.49 -5.54 -0.82
N VAL A 123 2.94 -6.24 0.24
CA VAL A 123 2.06 -6.67 1.35
C VAL A 123 1.45 -5.48 2.06
N CYS A 124 2.27 -4.49 2.45
CA CYS A 124 1.80 -3.29 3.15
C CYS A 124 0.76 -2.52 2.33
N LEU A 125 0.98 -2.34 1.03
CA LEU A 125 0.04 -1.68 0.13
C LEU A 125 -1.30 -2.41 0.06
N ALA A 126 -1.27 -3.74 -0.08
CA ALA A 126 -2.48 -4.56 -0.14
C ALA A 126 -3.26 -4.53 1.19
N LEU A 127 -2.57 -4.67 2.32
CA LEU A 127 -3.19 -4.67 3.65
C LEU A 127 -3.79 -3.29 4.01
N ILE A 128 -3.03 -2.22 3.83
CA ILE A 128 -3.50 -0.85 4.11
C ILE A 128 -4.73 -0.55 3.24
N SER A 129 -4.65 -0.83 1.94
CA SER A 129 -5.77 -0.59 1.03
C SER A 129 -6.97 -1.49 1.31
N GLY A 130 -6.74 -2.72 1.77
CA GLY A 130 -7.77 -3.63 2.26
C GLY A 130 -8.49 -3.08 3.49
N LEU A 131 -7.79 -2.46 4.44
CA LEU A 131 -8.40 -1.75 5.57
C LEU A 131 -9.26 -0.58 5.10
N GLY A 132 -8.80 0.16 4.09
CA GLY A 132 -9.58 1.23 3.46
C GLY A 132 -10.89 0.71 2.86
N LEU A 133 -10.81 -0.34 2.05
CA LEU A 133 -11.96 -0.98 1.41
C LEU A 133 -12.95 -1.54 2.45
N TYR A 134 -12.44 -2.26 3.46
CA TYR A 134 -13.23 -2.77 4.57
C TYR A 134 -13.92 -1.64 5.35
N GLY A 135 -13.19 -0.56 5.64
CA GLY A 135 -13.73 0.64 6.29
C GLY A 135 -14.86 1.28 5.48
N LEU A 136 -14.73 1.35 4.14
CA LEU A 136 -15.77 1.88 3.26
C LEU A 136 -17.01 0.99 3.17
N GLN A 137 -16.85 -0.33 3.30
CA GLN A 137 -17.97 -1.29 3.33
C GLN A 137 -18.73 -1.21 4.65
N GLN A 138 -17.99 -1.19 5.76
CA GLN A 138 -18.57 -1.16 7.11
C GLN A 138 -19.14 0.22 7.48
N GLN A 139 -18.89 1.25 6.66
CA GLN A 139 -19.32 2.63 6.87
C GLN A 139 -20.79 2.74 7.29
N ARG A 140 -21.71 2.13 6.52
CA ARG A 140 -23.16 2.20 6.79
C ARG A 140 -23.49 1.61 8.16
N ARG A 141 -22.87 0.48 8.51
CA ARG A 141 -23.10 -0.23 9.77
C ARG A 141 -22.55 0.53 10.97
N CYS A 142 -21.35 1.10 10.86
CA CYS A 142 -20.76 1.94 11.91
C CYS A 142 -21.66 3.14 12.23
N VAL A 143 -22.18 3.83 11.20
CA VAL A 143 -23.04 4.99 11.42
C VAL A 143 -24.40 4.59 12.01
N THR A 144 -25.02 3.52 11.53
CA THR A 144 -26.32 3.06 12.09
C THR A 144 -26.20 2.59 13.54
N GLU A 145 -25.09 1.96 13.92
CA GLU A 145 -24.85 1.45 15.28
C GLU A 145 -24.25 2.53 16.22
N GLY A 146 -23.97 3.74 15.70
CA GLY A 146 -23.36 4.80 16.51
C GLY A 146 -21.88 4.55 16.85
N ARG A 147 -21.19 3.69 16.11
CA ARG A 147 -19.80 3.26 16.37
C ARG A 147 -18.80 4.02 15.48
N ARG A 148 -17.57 4.19 15.97
CA ARG A 148 -16.48 4.82 15.21
C ARG A 148 -15.91 3.85 14.18
N ASN A 149 -15.59 4.35 12.98
CA ASN A 149 -14.98 3.57 11.91
C ASN A 149 -13.44 3.60 12.03
N TYR A 150 -12.90 2.77 12.92
CA TYR A 150 -11.45 2.71 13.18
C TYR A 150 -10.65 2.21 11.96
N ALA A 151 -11.20 1.30 11.15
CA ALA A 151 -10.52 0.78 9.96
C ALA A 151 -10.22 1.89 8.94
N LEU A 152 -11.22 2.74 8.65
CA LEU A 152 -11.04 3.88 7.75
C LEU A 152 -10.06 4.93 8.34
N GLY A 153 -10.11 5.14 9.66
CA GLY A 153 -9.17 6.03 10.36
C GLY A 153 -7.72 5.55 10.27
N VAL A 154 -7.47 4.26 10.52
CA VAL A 154 -6.14 3.64 10.40
C VAL A 154 -5.65 3.69 8.94
N TYR A 155 -6.53 3.41 7.97
CA TYR A 155 -6.22 3.56 6.55
C TYR A 155 -5.71 4.97 6.24
N ILE A 156 -6.44 6.01 6.64
CA ILE A 156 -6.06 7.40 6.38
C ILE A 156 -4.67 7.72 6.95
N LEU A 157 -4.41 7.34 8.20
CA LEU A 157 -3.12 7.62 8.86
C LEU A 157 -1.96 6.92 8.15
N LEU A 158 -2.06 5.60 7.92
CA LEU A 158 -1.00 4.83 7.28
C LEU A 158 -0.81 5.25 5.81
N SER A 159 -1.90 5.55 5.12
CA SER A 159 -1.91 6.03 3.75
C SER A 159 -1.20 7.37 3.60
N LEU A 160 -1.41 8.32 4.52
CA LEU A 160 -0.72 9.61 4.51
C LEU A 160 0.78 9.46 4.72
N VAL A 161 1.19 8.64 5.69
CA VAL A 161 2.62 8.34 5.93
C VAL A 161 3.25 7.69 4.70
N GLY A 162 2.59 6.66 4.14
CA GLY A 162 3.06 5.99 2.92
C GLY A 162 3.15 6.93 1.72
N SER A 163 2.17 7.81 1.54
CA SER A 163 2.17 8.81 0.45
C SER A 163 3.34 9.78 0.58
N ALA A 164 3.63 10.26 1.80
CA ALA A 164 4.76 11.14 2.04
C ALA A 164 6.09 10.47 1.67
N ILE A 165 6.29 9.22 2.07
CA ILE A 165 7.49 8.44 1.74
C ILE A 165 7.62 8.28 0.22
N ILE A 166 6.55 7.91 -0.48
CA ILE A 166 6.55 7.72 -1.93
C ILE A 166 6.90 9.03 -2.65
N ILE A 167 6.28 10.14 -2.26
CA ILE A 167 6.54 11.45 -2.87
C ILE A 167 7.99 11.89 -2.63
N MET A 168 8.50 11.74 -1.40
CA MET A 168 9.89 12.05 -1.09
C MET A 168 10.86 11.21 -1.93
N GLY A 169 10.60 9.91 -2.07
CA GLY A 169 11.37 9.04 -2.97
C GLY A 169 11.31 9.49 -4.43
N GLY A 170 10.14 9.91 -4.91
CA GLY A 170 9.96 10.46 -6.25
C GLY A 170 10.75 11.76 -6.49
N ILE A 171 10.75 12.67 -5.51
CA ILE A 171 11.55 13.90 -5.54
C ILE A 171 13.04 13.55 -5.61
N VAL A 172 13.52 12.62 -4.77
CA VAL A 172 14.91 12.16 -4.78
C VAL A 172 15.29 11.54 -6.14
N ALA A 173 14.41 10.74 -6.76
CA ALA A 173 14.67 10.20 -8.09
C ALA A 173 14.83 11.32 -9.13
N LEU A 174 13.96 12.34 -9.12
CA LEU A 174 14.05 13.47 -10.05
C LEU A 174 15.28 14.35 -9.81
N THR A 175 15.72 14.53 -8.56
CA THR A 175 16.95 15.26 -8.26
C THR A 175 18.18 14.47 -8.70
N LEU A 176 18.21 13.15 -8.47
CA LEU A 176 19.26 12.25 -8.96
C LEU A 176 19.35 12.28 -10.49
N ARG A 177 18.22 12.31 -11.19
CA ARG A 177 18.22 12.53 -12.66
C ARG A 177 18.97 13.81 -13.05
N GLY A 178 18.79 14.90 -12.29
CA GLY A 178 19.54 16.14 -12.50
C GLY A 178 21.05 15.93 -12.34
N VAL A 179 21.46 15.20 -11.31
CA VAL A 179 22.87 14.86 -11.06
C VAL A 179 23.46 14.00 -12.19
N VAL A 180 22.75 12.96 -12.64
CA VAL A 180 23.19 12.11 -13.76
C VAL A 180 23.30 12.91 -15.06
N LYS A 181 22.36 13.84 -15.31
CA LYS A 181 22.44 14.72 -16.49
C LYS A 181 23.71 15.58 -16.45
N HIS A 182 24.06 16.12 -15.29
CA HIS A 182 25.32 16.85 -15.12
C HIS A 182 26.53 15.93 -15.26
N ALA A 183 26.47 14.70 -14.76
CA ALA A 183 27.53 13.70 -14.92
C ALA A 183 27.81 13.36 -16.39
N GLN A 184 26.77 13.33 -17.22
CA GLN A 184 26.90 13.08 -18.65
C GLN A 184 27.50 14.26 -19.42
N VAL A 185 27.25 15.51 -18.99
CA VAL A 185 27.62 16.72 -19.77
C VAL A 185 28.90 17.37 -19.27
N HIS A 186 29.21 17.30 -17.98
CA HIS A 186 30.35 18.00 -17.37
C HIS A 186 31.43 17.04 -16.88
N ASP A 187 31.29 15.74 -17.21
CA ASP A 187 32.14 14.66 -16.71
C ASP A 187 32.40 14.83 -15.20
N PHE A 188 33.61 14.50 -14.75
CA PHE A 188 34.03 14.48 -13.35
C PHE A 188 34.29 15.88 -12.76
N ALA A 189 33.95 16.98 -13.44
CA ALA A 189 34.34 18.33 -13.05
C ALA A 189 33.56 18.88 -11.83
N LEU A 190 32.34 18.38 -11.57
CA LEU A 190 31.49 18.84 -10.47
C LEU A 190 31.61 17.93 -9.24
N GLN A 191 31.80 18.50 -8.05
CA GLN A 191 31.91 17.74 -6.79
C GLN A 191 30.68 16.84 -6.52
N LYS A 192 29.47 17.29 -6.88
CA LYS A 192 28.23 16.48 -6.75
C LYS A 192 28.23 15.26 -7.68
N VAL A 193 28.80 15.37 -8.88
CA VAL A 193 28.98 14.25 -9.80
C VAL A 193 30.01 13.28 -9.24
N ARG A 194 31.10 13.78 -8.66
CA ARG A 194 32.13 12.96 -8.04
C ARG A 194 31.57 12.07 -6.92
N TYR A 195 30.79 12.62 -5.99
CA TYR A 195 30.16 11.81 -4.93
C TYR A 195 29.24 10.72 -5.49
N PHE A 196 28.48 11.04 -6.54
CA PHE A 196 27.60 10.09 -7.20
C PHE A 196 28.40 8.97 -7.88
N GLU A 197 29.40 9.32 -8.69
CA GLU A 197 30.28 8.37 -9.38
C GLU A 197 31.06 7.50 -8.39
N THR A 198 31.55 8.07 -7.28
CA THR A 198 32.17 7.30 -6.21
C THR A 198 31.24 6.24 -5.66
N ALA A 199 29.99 6.61 -5.37
CA ALA A 199 29.00 5.64 -4.88
C ALA A 199 28.68 4.58 -5.94
N VAL A 200 28.60 4.94 -7.22
CA VAL A 200 28.38 3.97 -8.31
C VAL A 200 29.55 2.99 -8.39
N ILE A 201 30.79 3.47 -8.38
CA ILE A 201 31.98 2.63 -8.47
C ILE A 201 32.10 1.70 -7.26
N MET A 202 31.91 2.21 -6.04
CA MET A 202 31.98 1.39 -4.84
C MET A 202 30.91 0.28 -4.83
N ASN A 203 29.65 0.62 -5.13
CA ASN A 203 28.58 -0.39 -5.18
C ASN A 203 28.79 -1.38 -6.34
N LEU A 204 29.30 -0.91 -7.48
CA LEU A 204 29.60 -1.78 -8.62
C LEU A 204 30.77 -2.71 -8.30
N HIS A 205 31.80 -2.24 -7.59
CA HIS A 205 32.94 -3.04 -7.17
C HIS A 205 32.50 -4.16 -6.23
N GLU A 206 31.78 -3.83 -5.16
CA GLU A 206 31.21 -4.81 -4.23
C GLU A 206 30.32 -5.83 -4.96
N TYR A 207 29.49 -5.36 -5.89
CA TYR A 207 28.65 -6.22 -6.73
C TYR A 207 29.47 -7.17 -7.63
N VAL A 208 30.53 -6.65 -8.25
CA VAL A 208 31.39 -7.44 -9.16
C VAL A 208 32.20 -8.48 -8.39
N GLU A 209 32.64 -8.16 -7.17
CA GLU A 209 33.30 -9.12 -6.28
C GLU A 209 32.35 -10.26 -5.88
N GLU A 210 31.09 -9.95 -5.58
CA GLU A 210 30.09 -10.95 -5.19
C GLU A 210 29.61 -11.80 -6.38
N ASP A 211 29.29 -11.17 -7.52
CA ASP A 211 28.77 -11.83 -8.72
C ASP A 211 29.44 -11.36 -10.04
N PRO A 212 30.64 -11.89 -10.35
CA PRO A 212 31.31 -11.61 -11.62
C PRO A 212 30.55 -12.10 -12.86
N ARG A 213 29.62 -13.06 -12.70
CA ARG A 213 28.83 -13.60 -13.83
C ARG A 213 27.70 -12.65 -14.18
N GLY A 214 26.99 -12.13 -13.19
CA GLY A 214 25.97 -11.11 -13.39
C GLY A 214 26.53 -9.83 -13.99
N TRP A 215 27.74 -9.42 -13.62
CA TRP A 215 28.40 -8.30 -14.31
C TRP A 215 28.65 -8.56 -15.79
N ARG A 216 29.07 -9.77 -16.17
CA ARG A 216 29.20 -10.14 -17.61
C ARG A 216 27.85 -10.11 -18.33
N GLU A 217 26.77 -10.49 -17.66
CA GLU A 217 25.43 -10.44 -18.25
C GLU A 217 24.91 -9.00 -18.38
N ILE A 218 25.22 -8.12 -17.41
CA ILE A 218 24.95 -6.68 -17.54
C ILE A 218 25.67 -6.12 -18.77
N GLN A 219 26.99 -6.37 -18.88
CA GLN A 219 27.78 -5.96 -20.05
C GLN A 219 27.18 -6.48 -21.36
N ARG A 220 26.70 -7.74 -21.37
CA ARG A 220 26.03 -8.35 -22.52
C ARG A 220 24.71 -7.65 -22.87
N SER A 221 23.87 -7.39 -21.87
CA SER A 221 22.55 -6.78 -22.05
C SER A 221 22.63 -5.32 -22.52
N GLN A 222 23.67 -4.60 -22.08
CA GLN A 222 23.90 -3.19 -22.39
C GLN A 222 24.89 -2.98 -23.55
N TYR A 223 25.34 -4.05 -24.21
CA TYR A 223 26.25 -3.98 -25.36
C TYR A 223 27.54 -3.18 -25.13
N CYS A 224 28.10 -3.28 -23.91
CA CYS A 224 29.24 -2.49 -23.45
C CYS A 224 30.33 -3.37 -22.82
N CYS A 225 31.48 -2.77 -22.50
CA CYS A 225 32.58 -3.45 -21.83
C CYS A 225 33.18 -2.57 -20.72
N GLY A 226 33.43 -3.17 -19.55
CA GLY A 226 34.04 -2.50 -18.40
C GLY A 226 33.22 -1.29 -17.93
N TYR A 227 33.66 -0.64 -16.86
CA TYR A 227 32.98 0.55 -16.35
C TYR A 227 33.42 1.80 -17.12
N THR A 228 34.69 2.17 -17.04
CA THR A 228 35.29 3.35 -17.70
C THR A 228 36.80 3.19 -17.84
N ASN A 229 37.43 4.01 -18.68
CA ASN A 229 38.89 4.07 -18.79
C ASN A 229 39.51 4.74 -17.55
N VAL A 230 40.39 4.02 -16.84
CA VAL A 230 41.09 4.49 -15.64
C VAL A 230 41.97 5.71 -15.92
N ASN A 231 42.65 5.75 -17.08
CA ASN A 231 43.49 6.88 -17.46
C ASN A 231 42.65 8.13 -17.68
N THR A 232 41.49 7.99 -18.34
CA THR A 232 40.55 9.11 -18.49
C THR A 232 40.08 9.61 -17.12
N LEU A 233 39.79 8.71 -16.17
CA LEU A 233 39.40 9.09 -14.81
C LEU A 233 40.50 9.90 -14.12
N ARG A 234 41.75 9.44 -14.23
CA ARG A 234 42.93 10.10 -13.66
C ARG A 234 43.20 11.48 -14.27
N ASP A 235 43.09 11.60 -15.59
CA ASP A 235 43.57 12.78 -16.33
C ASP A 235 42.53 13.90 -16.47
N THR A 236 41.23 13.58 -16.41
CA THR A 236 40.15 14.58 -16.63
C THR A 236 39.72 15.33 -15.38
N ALA A 237 40.24 14.98 -14.21
CA ALA A 237 39.79 15.54 -12.95
C ALA A 237 40.60 16.77 -12.55
N THR A 238 39.91 17.89 -12.29
CA THR A 238 40.51 19.11 -11.71
C THR A 238 41.06 18.89 -10.29
N LEU A 239 40.59 17.84 -9.63
CA LEU A 239 41.05 17.36 -8.32
C LEU A 239 41.41 15.88 -8.46
N PRO A 240 42.56 15.41 -7.94
CA PRO A 240 42.97 14.03 -8.07
C PRO A 240 41.92 13.08 -7.47
N TRP A 241 41.69 11.96 -8.15
CA TRP A 241 40.90 10.84 -7.63
C TRP A 241 41.69 10.09 -6.56
N ASP A 242 40.96 9.37 -5.71
CA ASP A 242 41.58 8.47 -4.75
C ASP A 242 42.14 7.25 -5.50
N ASP A 243 43.38 6.87 -5.20
CA ASP A 243 44.05 5.72 -5.81
C ASP A 243 43.31 4.41 -5.51
N SER A 244 42.66 4.33 -4.34
CA SER A 244 41.80 3.19 -3.98
C SER A 244 40.66 3.01 -4.98
N LEU A 245 40.06 4.12 -5.41
CA LEU A 245 38.92 4.13 -6.31
C LEU A 245 39.34 3.86 -7.77
N LEU A 246 40.52 4.34 -8.17
CA LEU A 246 41.12 3.96 -9.46
C LEU A 246 41.39 2.45 -9.52
N THR A 247 41.82 1.85 -8.41
CA THR A 247 42.08 0.41 -8.30
C THR A 247 40.78 -0.39 -8.41
N MET A 248 39.71 0.04 -7.72
CA MET A 248 38.38 -0.57 -7.86
C MET A 248 37.87 -0.57 -9.31
N VAL A 249 38.07 0.54 -10.04
CA VAL A 249 37.69 0.60 -11.46
C VAL A 249 38.50 -0.38 -12.31
N ASP A 250 39.80 -0.50 -12.05
CA ASP A 250 40.65 -1.46 -12.75
C ASP A 250 40.19 -2.90 -12.49
N GLU A 251 39.91 -3.24 -11.24
CA GLU A 251 39.37 -4.55 -10.83
C GLU A 251 38.03 -4.85 -11.50
N ILE A 252 37.09 -3.89 -11.53
CA ILE A 252 35.82 -4.03 -12.27
C ILE A 252 36.07 -4.32 -13.76
N ASN A 253 37.06 -3.65 -14.36
CA ASN A 253 37.39 -3.77 -15.77
C ASN A 253 38.07 -5.12 -16.11
N THR A 254 38.67 -5.81 -15.13
CA THR A 254 39.29 -7.13 -15.36
C THR A 254 38.27 -8.21 -15.71
N VAL A 255 37.01 -8.04 -15.30
CA VAL A 255 35.91 -8.95 -15.62
C VAL A 255 35.42 -8.70 -17.03
N ALA A 256 36.10 -9.33 -17.99
CA ALA A 256 35.83 -9.15 -19.42
C ALA A 256 34.52 -9.81 -19.86
N GLY A 257 33.58 -9.01 -20.38
CA GLY A 257 32.41 -9.46 -21.12
C GLY A 257 32.70 -9.81 -22.58
N ILE A 258 31.68 -10.24 -23.32
CA ILE A 258 31.82 -10.63 -24.75
C ILE A 258 32.18 -9.45 -25.68
N TYR A 259 31.92 -8.22 -25.24
CA TYR A 259 32.21 -6.99 -25.98
C TYR A 259 33.53 -6.34 -25.54
N CYS A 260 34.29 -7.01 -24.67
CA CYS A 260 35.64 -6.61 -24.30
C CYS A 260 36.66 -7.17 -25.28
N ALA A 261 37.69 -6.37 -25.55
CA ALA A 261 38.83 -6.78 -26.35
C ALA A 261 39.55 -7.96 -25.68
N LYS A 262 39.92 -8.96 -26.49
CA LYS A 262 40.72 -10.10 -26.01
C LYS A 262 42.22 -9.82 -26.10
N THR A 263 42.61 -8.83 -26.90
CA THR A 263 44.00 -8.46 -27.18
C THR A 263 44.10 -6.93 -27.27
N ALA A 264 45.24 -6.36 -26.91
CA ALA A 264 45.45 -4.92 -26.94
C ALA A 264 45.26 -4.30 -28.35
N SER A 265 45.52 -5.06 -29.43
CA SER A 265 45.32 -4.60 -30.81
C SER A 265 43.85 -4.41 -31.22
N GLN A 266 42.90 -4.89 -30.41
CA GLN A 266 41.47 -4.67 -30.63
C GLN A 266 40.95 -3.42 -29.93
N CYS A 267 41.78 -2.82 -29.05
CA CYS A 267 41.57 -1.51 -28.48
C CYS A 267 41.90 -0.43 -29.51
N ALA A 268 41.27 0.73 -29.39
CA ALA A 268 41.81 1.93 -30.03
C ALA A 268 43.14 2.29 -29.35
N ASP A 269 44.13 2.79 -30.12
CA ASP A 269 45.50 3.06 -29.66
C ASP A 269 45.59 4.00 -28.44
N THR A 270 44.53 4.76 -28.16
CA THR A 270 44.42 5.72 -27.05
C THR A 270 43.83 5.13 -25.76
N VAL A 271 43.42 3.86 -25.77
CA VAL A 271 42.70 3.22 -24.66
C VAL A 271 43.54 2.05 -24.13
N GLY A 272 43.92 2.10 -22.85
CA GLY A 272 44.65 1.02 -22.19
C GLY A 272 43.83 -0.28 -22.13
N PHE A 273 44.51 -1.42 -22.10
CA PHE A 273 43.90 -2.75 -21.97
C PHE A 273 43.71 -3.09 -20.47
N PRO A 274 42.58 -3.69 -20.04
CA PRO A 274 41.40 -4.12 -20.80
C PRO A 274 40.52 -2.96 -21.30
N CYS A 275 39.92 -3.13 -22.49
CA CYS A 275 39.14 -2.10 -23.17
C CYS A 275 37.92 -2.68 -23.92
N PRO A 276 36.95 -1.85 -24.35
CA PRO A 276 35.92 -2.25 -25.31
C PRO A 276 36.51 -2.59 -26.69
N VAL A 277 35.94 -3.57 -27.39
CA VAL A 277 36.27 -3.83 -28.81
C VAL A 277 35.97 -2.59 -29.65
N ASN A 278 36.75 -2.35 -30.71
CA ASN A 278 36.48 -1.30 -31.69
C ASN A 278 34.99 -1.12 -32.02
N ARG A 279 34.50 0.14 -31.90
CA ARG A 279 33.11 0.58 -32.05
C ARG A 279 32.15 0.20 -30.91
N ARG A 280 32.64 -0.31 -29.78
CA ARG A 280 31.87 -0.48 -28.54
C ARG A 280 32.21 0.61 -27.53
N ALA A 281 31.26 0.89 -26.66
CA ALA A 281 31.38 1.89 -25.61
C ALA A 281 31.69 1.24 -24.25
N TRP A 282 32.22 2.07 -23.35
CA TRP A 282 32.31 1.76 -21.92
C TRP A 282 30.90 1.72 -21.30
N CYS A 283 30.67 0.88 -20.29
CA CYS A 283 29.32 0.76 -19.71
C CYS A 283 28.86 2.02 -18.96
N ARG A 284 29.76 2.92 -18.55
CA ARG A 284 29.39 4.19 -17.89
C ARG A 284 28.37 5.00 -18.68
N SER A 285 28.55 5.15 -20.00
CA SER A 285 27.62 5.96 -20.82
C SER A 285 26.24 5.32 -20.93
N GLU A 286 26.19 3.99 -21.09
CA GLU A 286 24.94 3.23 -21.16
C GLU A 286 24.21 3.26 -19.81
N PHE A 287 24.95 3.14 -18.70
CA PHE A 287 24.38 3.28 -17.36
C PHE A 287 23.76 4.64 -17.11
N HIS A 288 24.44 5.73 -17.51
CA HIS A 288 23.88 7.07 -17.37
C HIS A 288 22.58 7.24 -18.17
N LEU A 289 22.54 6.73 -19.40
CA LEU A 289 21.34 6.79 -20.24
C LEU A 289 20.18 6.00 -19.62
N LEU A 290 20.47 4.80 -19.10
CA LEU A 290 19.51 3.95 -18.42
C LEU A 290 18.98 4.62 -17.14
N MET A 291 19.87 5.17 -16.31
CA MET A 291 19.51 5.88 -15.08
C MET A 291 18.67 7.13 -15.36
N LEU A 292 19.01 7.93 -16.37
CA LEU A 292 18.23 9.11 -16.75
C LEU A 292 16.78 8.78 -17.10
N THR A 293 16.59 7.68 -17.82
CA THR A 293 15.27 7.21 -18.26
C THR A 293 14.50 6.65 -17.08
N ASN A 294 15.12 5.77 -16.28
CA ASN A 294 14.49 5.14 -15.13
C ASN A 294 14.13 6.15 -14.04
N TYR A 295 15.03 7.06 -13.68
CA TYR A 295 14.74 8.08 -12.66
C TYR A 295 13.64 9.05 -13.07
N ARG A 296 13.52 9.37 -14.37
CA ARG A 296 12.38 10.15 -14.88
C ARG A 296 11.07 9.40 -14.66
N LEU A 297 11.02 8.13 -15.03
CA LEU A 297 9.81 7.30 -14.94
C LEU A 297 9.43 7.05 -13.47
N ILE A 298 10.38 6.61 -12.65
CA ILE A 298 10.20 6.39 -11.20
C ILE A 298 9.71 7.68 -10.53
N GLY A 299 10.38 8.80 -10.79
CA GLY A 299 10.02 10.09 -10.22
C GLY A 299 8.62 10.54 -10.62
N ALA A 300 8.28 10.50 -11.91
CA ALA A 300 6.96 10.88 -12.39
C ALA A 300 5.84 9.98 -11.83
N PHE A 301 6.07 8.66 -11.85
CA PHE A 301 5.11 7.69 -11.34
C PHE A 301 4.87 7.86 -9.84
N ALA A 302 5.93 8.01 -9.05
CA ALA A 302 5.84 8.22 -7.60
C ALA A 302 5.06 9.50 -7.25
N LEU A 303 5.26 10.60 -8.00
CA LEU A 303 4.50 11.84 -7.80
C LEU A 303 3.02 11.67 -8.14
N VAL A 304 2.69 11.05 -9.26
CA VAL A 304 1.29 10.85 -9.69
C VAL A 304 0.54 9.93 -8.73
N VAL A 305 1.13 8.78 -8.40
CA VAL A 305 0.52 7.81 -7.46
C VAL A 305 0.44 8.39 -6.06
N GLY A 306 1.49 9.07 -5.58
CA GLY A 306 1.49 9.74 -4.29
C GLY A 306 0.42 10.83 -4.18
N ALA A 307 0.27 11.67 -5.22
CA ALA A 307 -0.77 12.69 -5.26
C ALA A 307 -2.19 12.08 -5.28
N ALA A 308 -2.40 11.03 -6.07
CA ALA A 308 -3.66 10.30 -6.10
C ALA A 308 -3.99 9.65 -4.74
N GLN A 309 -2.98 9.13 -4.03
CA GLN A 309 -3.13 8.57 -2.69
C GLN A 309 -3.44 9.64 -1.63
N ILE A 310 -2.85 10.84 -1.73
CA ILE A 310 -3.21 11.99 -0.87
C ILE A 310 -4.67 12.39 -1.12
N LEU A 311 -5.08 12.49 -2.38
CA LEU A 311 -6.47 12.79 -2.74
C LEU A 311 -7.43 11.74 -2.17
N SER A 312 -7.10 10.45 -2.32
CA SER A 312 -7.87 9.34 -1.74
C SER A 312 -7.98 9.45 -0.21
N SER A 313 -6.87 9.76 0.46
CA SER A 313 -6.84 9.98 1.91
C SER A 313 -7.73 11.16 2.33
N GLY A 314 -7.66 12.27 1.60
CA GLY A 314 -8.48 13.47 1.84
C GLY A 314 -9.98 13.20 1.66
N LEU A 315 -10.36 12.50 0.59
CA LEU A 315 -11.74 12.09 0.34
C LEU A 315 -12.24 11.07 1.38
N SER A 316 -11.36 10.18 1.86
CA SER A 316 -11.68 9.24 2.94
C SER A 316 -11.90 9.97 4.27
N LEU A 317 -11.06 10.97 4.57
CA LEU A 317 -11.23 11.83 5.75
C LEU A 317 -12.52 12.64 5.67
N PHE A 318 -12.81 13.24 4.52
CA PHE A 318 -14.08 13.93 4.28
C PHE A 318 -15.27 13.01 4.57
N THR A 319 -15.23 11.78 4.05
CA THR A 319 -16.26 10.76 4.29
C THR A 319 -16.41 10.46 5.79
N LEU A 320 -15.29 10.25 6.49
CA LEU A 320 -15.29 9.98 7.93
C LEU A 320 -15.84 11.16 8.75
N LEU A 321 -15.51 12.41 8.39
CA LEU A 321 -15.99 13.60 9.11
C LEU A 321 -17.48 13.85 8.88
N CYS A 322 -17.98 13.65 7.65
CA CYS A 322 -19.40 13.70 7.35
C CYS A 322 -20.18 12.67 8.18
N ASP A 323 -19.64 11.46 8.31
CA ASP A 323 -20.25 10.40 9.12
C ASP A 323 -20.26 10.73 10.61
N VAL A 324 -19.18 11.29 11.16
CA VAL A 324 -19.12 11.69 12.58
C VAL A 324 -20.16 12.75 12.94
N ARG A 325 -20.45 13.68 12.02
CA ARG A 325 -21.52 14.69 12.22
C ARG A 325 -22.92 14.09 12.24
N MET A 326 -23.12 12.93 11.60
CA MET A 326 -24.41 12.23 11.59
C MET A 326 -24.58 11.27 12.77
N LEU A 327 -23.52 10.98 13.53
CA LEU A 327 -23.65 10.21 14.78
C LEU A 327 -24.51 11.02 15.77
N PRO A 328 -25.58 10.44 16.34
CA PRO A 328 -26.36 11.12 17.36
C PRO A 328 -25.40 11.50 18.49
N ARG A 329 -25.35 12.79 18.85
CA ARG A 329 -24.70 13.25 20.08
C ARG A 329 -25.40 12.54 21.25
N ARG A 330 -24.90 11.36 21.63
CA ARG A 330 -25.05 10.87 22.99
C ARG A 330 -24.25 11.86 23.83
N SER A 331 -24.93 12.88 24.34
CA SER A 331 -24.43 13.62 25.48
C SER A 331 -24.05 12.57 26.54
N PRO A 332 -22.93 12.74 27.26
CA PRO A 332 -22.72 12.04 28.51
C PRO A 332 -23.66 12.67 29.54
N ALA A 333 -24.96 12.72 29.25
CA ALA A 333 -25.94 12.79 30.30
C ALA A 333 -25.83 11.43 30.98
N ARG A 334 -25.05 11.40 32.08
CA ARG A 334 -25.40 10.54 33.21
C ARG A 334 -26.93 10.52 33.24
N GLU A 335 -27.52 9.37 32.97
CA GLU A 335 -28.87 9.09 33.41
C GLU A 335 -28.83 9.29 34.93
N VAL A 336 -29.08 10.53 35.36
CA VAL A 336 -29.55 10.79 36.70
C VAL A 336 -30.91 10.12 36.68
N LEU A 337 -30.91 8.87 37.14
CA LEU A 337 -32.08 8.10 37.50
C LEU A 337 -32.94 9.03 38.37
N ARG A 338 -33.87 9.77 37.76
CA ARG A 338 -34.92 10.47 38.50
C ARG A 338 -35.79 9.35 39.04
N HIS A 339 -35.44 8.87 40.24
CA HIS A 339 -36.42 8.23 41.10
C HIS A 339 -37.64 9.13 41.11
N GLN A 340 -38.77 8.57 40.68
CA GLN A 340 -40.07 9.17 40.87
C GLN A 340 -40.23 9.42 42.36
N LEU A 341 -40.07 10.67 42.79
CA LEU A 341 -40.59 11.13 44.06
C LEU A 341 -42.10 11.16 43.90
N SER A 342 -42.74 10.06 44.29
CA SER A 342 -44.17 9.98 44.51
C SER A 342 -44.62 11.11 45.46
N PRO A 343 -45.74 11.79 45.19
CA PRO A 343 -46.24 12.81 46.09
C PRO A 343 -46.73 12.16 47.39
N LEU A 344 -46.13 12.55 48.51
CA LEU A 344 -46.63 12.27 49.85
C LEU A 344 -48.07 12.82 49.96
N ARG A 345 -49.03 11.90 49.99
CA ARG A 345 -50.42 12.17 50.34
C ARG A 345 -50.43 12.50 51.85
N LYS A 346 -50.77 13.75 52.16
CA LYS A 346 -50.98 14.26 53.52
C LYS A 346 -51.96 13.34 54.28
N LEU A 347 -51.60 12.99 55.51
CA LEU A 347 -52.50 12.59 56.59
C LEU A 347 -52.23 13.54 57.76
#